data_AF-A0A357R0Z5-F1
#
_entry.id   AF-A0A357R0Z5-F1
#
_cell.length_a   1.000
_cell.length_b   1.000
_cell.length_c   1.000
_cell.angle_alpha   90.00
_cell.angle_beta   90.00
_cell.angle_gamma   90.00
#
_symmetry.space_group_name_H-M   'P 1'
#
loop_
_entity.id
_entity.type
_entity.pdbx_description
1 polymer ?
#
loop_
_entity_poly.entity_id
_entity_poly.type
_entity_poly.pdbx_seq_one_letter_code
_entity_poly.pdbx_strand_id
1 'polypeptide(L)'
;MDKKEFYVSITPKQIVEHLKAVEITDIEHVEFHELPYGKQMCVMIFERYFFRTSNQATCTLIAQNFNEKTLVRLVATGASQGMFLKLDWGASSSFVSSIAKSLSSFIIG
;
A
#
# COMPACT_ATOMS: atom_id res chain seq x y z
N MET A 1 10.47 -8.10 -8.13
CA MET A 1 9.21 -7.38 -7.85
C MET A 1 8.75 -7.89 -6.51
N ASP A 2 8.74 -7.01 -5.51
CA ASP A 2 8.48 -7.43 -4.14
C ASP A 2 7.01 -7.15 -3.82
N LYS A 3 6.35 -8.16 -3.26
CA LYS A 3 4.92 -8.13 -2.95
C LYS A 3 4.69 -8.50 -1.49
N LYS A 4 3.75 -7.83 -0.84
CA LYS A 4 3.27 -8.17 0.50
C LYS A 4 1.75 -8.21 0.50
N GLU A 5 1.19 -9.23 1.12
CA GLU A 5 -0.25 -9.41 1.27
C GLU A 5 -0.59 -9.56 2.75
N PHE A 6 -1.67 -8.92 3.18
CA PHE A 6 -2.21 -9.06 4.52
C PHE A 6 -3.69 -8.70 4.52
N TYR A 7 -4.42 -9.23 5.50
CA TYR A 7 -5.82 -8.88 5.71
C TYR A 7 -5.93 -7.71 6.68
N VAL A 8 -6.93 -6.85 6.47
CA VAL A 8 -7.27 -5.77 7.38
C VAL A 8 -8.76 -5.76 7.73
N SER A 9 -9.09 -5.14 8.87
CA SER A 9 -10.45 -5.03 9.40
C SER A 9 -11.30 -3.91 8.79
N ILE A 10 -10.68 -2.99 8.05
CA ILE A 10 -11.35 -1.85 7.43
C ILE A 10 -11.62 -2.09 5.95
N THR A 11 -12.61 -1.42 5.38
CA THR A 11 -12.99 -1.56 3.96
C THR A 11 -12.00 -0.86 3.03
N PRO A 12 -11.96 -1.19 1.72
CA PRO A 12 -11.16 -0.46 0.75
C PRO A 12 -11.41 1.05 0.74
N LYS A 13 -12.67 1.48 0.94
CA LYS A 13 -13.00 2.90 1.08
C LYS A 13 -12.34 3.54 2.30
N GLN A 14 -12.45 2.88 3.46
CA GLN A 14 -11.84 3.34 4.70
C GLN A 14 -10.30 3.38 4.62
N ILE A 15 -9.68 2.48 3.85
CA ILE A 15 -8.23 2.55 3.58
C ILE A 15 -7.88 3.85 2.84
N VAL A 16 -8.62 4.19 1.79
CA VAL A 16 -8.38 5.43 1.03
C VAL A 16 -8.54 6.66 1.92
N GLU A 17 -9.61 6.70 2.72
CA GLU A 17 -9.89 7.81 3.64
C GLU A 17 -8.79 7.93 4.70
N HIS A 18 -8.36 6.81 5.31
CA HIS A 18 -7.30 6.77 6.31
C HIS A 18 -5.96 7.23 5.75
N LEU A 19 -5.56 6.73 4.57
CA LEU A 19 -4.27 7.08 3.96
C LEU A 19 -4.21 8.54 3.48
N LYS A 20 -5.35 9.13 3.10
CA LYS A 20 -5.45 10.57 2.86
C LYS A 20 -5.36 11.38 4.16
N ALA A 21 -6.00 10.90 5.24
CA ALA A 21 -6.02 11.59 6.52
C ALA A 21 -4.65 11.60 7.24
N VAL A 22 -3.82 10.57 7.06
CA VAL A 22 -2.45 10.53 7.59
C VAL A 22 -1.43 11.25 6.69
N GLU A 23 -1.90 12.05 5.73
CA GLU A 23 -1.11 12.88 4.82
C GLU A 23 0.04 12.11 4.13
N ILE A 24 -0.25 10.93 3.58
CA ILE A 24 0.73 10.27 2.70
C ILE A 24 0.88 11.15 1.44
N THR A 25 1.97 11.91 1.38
CA THR A 25 2.22 12.95 0.36
C THR A 25 2.56 12.42 -1.02
N ASP A 26 2.86 11.12 -1.12
CA ASP A 26 3.40 10.49 -2.31
C ASP A 26 2.29 9.79 -3.13
N ILE A 27 1.01 10.13 -2.95
CA ILE A 27 -0.12 9.55 -3.71
C ILE A 27 -0.22 10.23 -5.08
N GLU A 28 0.08 9.47 -6.14
CA GLU A 28 -0.06 9.93 -7.53
C GLU A 28 -1.42 9.57 -8.13
N HIS A 29 -1.99 8.43 -7.73
CA HIS A 29 -3.27 7.97 -8.29
C HIS A 29 -4.11 7.23 -7.25
N VAL A 30 -5.43 7.41 -7.33
CA VAL A 30 -6.42 6.66 -6.57
C VAL A 30 -7.56 6.29 -7.52
N GLU A 31 -7.78 5.00 -7.67
CA GLU A 31 -8.94 4.41 -8.33
C GLU A 31 -9.77 3.66 -7.29
N PHE A 32 -11.08 3.86 -7.29
CA PHE A 32 -11.99 3.22 -6.36
C PHE A 32 -13.26 2.79 -7.07
N HIS A 33 -13.69 1.56 -6.78
CA HIS A 33 -14.89 0.96 -7.35
C HIS A 33 -15.75 0.37 -6.23
N GLU A 34 -17.03 0.73 -6.25
CA GLU A 34 -18.08 0.00 -5.53
C GLU A 34 -18.74 -0.99 -6.50
N LEU A 35 -18.86 -2.22 -6.05
CA LEU A 35 -19.50 -3.32 -6.75
C LEU A 35 -20.78 -3.72 -6.00
N PRO A 36 -21.68 -4.50 -6.64
CA PRO A 36 -22.87 -5.02 -5.97
C PRO A 36 -22.57 -5.75 -4.66
N TYR A 37 -23.57 -5.80 -3.77
CA TYR A 37 -23.49 -6.51 -2.48
C TYR A 37 -22.40 -5.96 -1.54
N GLY A 38 -22.11 -4.66 -1.60
CA GLY A 38 -21.15 -4.00 -0.71
C GLY A 38 -19.70 -4.40 -0.98
N LYS A 39 -19.43 -5.02 -2.13
CA LYS A 39 -18.07 -5.33 -2.56
C LYS A 39 -17.37 -4.05 -3.04
N GLN A 40 -16.09 -3.92 -2.75
CA GLN A 40 -15.30 -2.73 -2.99
C GLN A 40 -13.92 -3.13 -3.44
N MET A 41 -13.32 -2.29 -4.29
CA MET A 41 -11.93 -2.39 -4.69
C MET A 41 -11.32 -1.00 -4.75
N CYS A 42 -10.06 -0.87 -4.34
CA CYS A 42 -9.27 0.30 -4.65
C CYS A 42 -7.90 -0.08 -5.19
N VAL A 43 -7.37 0.80 -6.03
CA VAL A 43 -5.98 0.80 -6.48
C VAL A 43 -5.41 2.18 -6.14
N MET A 44 -4.29 2.21 -5.44
CA MET A 44 -3.57 3.45 -5.15
C MET A 44 -2.15 3.32 -5.66
N ILE A 45 -1.69 4.28 -6.44
CA ILE A 45 -0.32 4.37 -6.92
C ILE A 45 0.37 5.47 -6.12
N PHE A 46 1.51 5.12 -5.57
CA PHE A 46 2.36 6.03 -4.85
C PHE A 46 3.70 6.13 -5.56
N GLU A 47 4.21 7.34 -5.75
CA GLU A 47 5.55 7.56 -6.31
C GLU A 47 6.36 8.48 -5.42
N ARG A 48 7.60 8.09 -5.18
CA ARG A 48 8.56 8.92 -4.45
C ARG A 48 9.86 9.03 -5.21
N TYR A 49 10.23 10.27 -5.53
CA TYR A 49 11.50 10.58 -6.15
C TYR A 49 12.57 10.85 -5.08
N PHE A 50 13.67 10.10 -5.12
CA PHE A 50 14.84 10.29 -4.26
C PHE A 50 15.93 11.03 -5.02
N PHE A 51 15.95 12.37 -4.89
CA PHE A 51 16.89 13.26 -5.57
C PHE A 51 18.37 12.88 -5.39
N ARG A 52 18.78 12.45 -4.19
CA ARG A 52 20.19 12.12 -3.88
C ARG A 52 20.72 10.91 -4.66
N THR A 53 19.84 10.00 -5.05
CA THR A 53 20.21 8.77 -5.77
C THR A 53 19.68 8.75 -7.19
N SER A 54 19.06 9.84 -7.66
CA SER A 54 18.35 9.93 -8.95
C SER A 54 17.46 8.71 -9.21
N ASN A 55 16.76 8.24 -8.17
CA ASN A 55 16.01 6.98 -8.20
C ASN A 55 14.54 7.24 -7.84
N GLN A 56 13.62 6.60 -8.57
CA GLN A 56 12.18 6.74 -8.39
C GLN A 56 11.62 5.41 -7.88
N ALA A 57 11.05 5.40 -6.67
CA ALA A 57 10.35 4.25 -6.14
C ALA A 57 8.84 4.40 -6.36
N THR A 58 8.22 3.35 -6.85
CA THR A 58 6.77 3.26 -7.03
C THR A 58 6.23 2.14 -6.17
N CYS A 59 5.11 2.39 -5.51
CA CYS A 59 4.36 1.37 -4.78
C CYS A 59 2.91 1.38 -5.25
N THR A 60 2.35 0.22 -5.54
CA THR A 60 0.94 0.05 -5.83
C THR A 60 0.28 -0.68 -4.68
N LEU A 61 -0.73 -0.06 -4.07
CA LEU A 61 -1.65 -0.72 -3.14
C LEU A 61 -2.88 -1.15 -3.91
N ILE A 62 -3.27 -2.41 -3.76
CA ILE A 62 -4.53 -2.96 -4.26
C ILE A 62 -5.28 -3.52 -3.05
N ALA A 63 -6.49 -3.03 -2.79
CA ALA A 63 -7.33 -3.57 -1.72
C ALA A 63 -8.70 -3.99 -2.24
N GLN A 64 -9.22 -5.11 -1.73
CA GLN A 64 -10.52 -5.66 -2.12
C GLN A 64 -11.15 -6.47 -0.98
N ASN A 65 -12.48 -6.49 -0.88
CA ASN A 65 -13.23 -7.25 0.14
C ASN A 65 -14.17 -8.33 -0.44
N PHE A 66 -13.82 -8.89 -1.59
CA PHE A 66 -14.61 -9.87 -2.34
C PHE A 66 -14.86 -11.15 -1.52
N ASN A 67 -13.90 -11.54 -0.67
CA ASN A 67 -13.99 -12.72 0.21
C ASN A 67 -14.26 -12.34 1.68
N GLU A 68 -15.11 -11.33 1.90
CA GLU A 68 -15.55 -10.80 3.22
C GLU A 68 -14.50 -10.00 3.98
N LYS A 69 -13.28 -10.53 4.11
CA LYS A 69 -12.14 -9.78 4.65
C LYS A 69 -11.55 -8.87 3.58
N THR A 70 -11.05 -7.69 3.98
CA THR A 70 -10.31 -6.83 3.07
C THR A 70 -8.88 -7.35 2.93
N LEU A 71 -8.55 -7.88 1.75
CA LEU A 71 -7.18 -8.21 1.39
C LEU A 71 -6.49 -6.96 0.85
N VAL A 72 -5.32 -6.64 1.39
CA VAL A 72 -4.43 -5.60 0.88
C VAL A 72 -3.20 -6.26 0.26
N ARG A 73 -2.86 -5.85 -0.95
CA ARG A 73 -1.62 -6.20 -1.65
C ARG A 73 -0.81 -4.94 -1.89
N LEU A 74 0.43 -4.93 -1.42
CA LEU A 74 1.43 -3.91 -1.75
C LEU A 74 2.40 -4.50 -2.77
N VAL A 75 2.62 -3.79 -3.88
CA VAL A 75 3.57 -4.16 -4.94
C VAL A 75 4.55 -3.00 -5.12
N ALA A 76 5.83 -3.22 -4.88
CA ALA A 76 6.85 -2.18 -5.00
C ALA A 76 7.78 -2.41 -6.19
N THR A 77 8.11 -1.33 -6.90
CA THR A 77 9.04 -1.25 -8.03
C THR A 77 9.93 -0.01 -7.88
N GLY A 78 11.07 0.08 -8.57
CA GLY A 78 11.83 1.34 -8.62
C GLY A 78 12.83 1.63 -7.46
N ALA A 79 13.47 0.62 -6.91
CA ALA A 79 14.82 0.86 -6.38
C ALA A 79 15.73 -0.20 -6.95
N SER A 80 17.01 0.13 -7.14
CA SER A 80 18.09 -0.82 -7.42
C SER A 80 17.72 -2.20 -6.88
N GLN A 81 17.60 -3.17 -7.79
CA GLN A 81 16.86 -4.44 -7.69
C GLN A 81 17.14 -5.36 -6.47
N GLY A 82 17.78 -4.90 -5.40
CA GLY A 82 18.12 -5.70 -4.22
C GLY A 82 18.01 -5.01 -2.86
N MET A 83 17.51 -3.77 -2.75
CA MET A 83 17.33 -3.13 -1.43
C MET A 83 16.01 -3.52 -0.74
N PHE A 84 15.01 -3.96 -1.50
CA PHE A 84 13.74 -4.45 -0.95
C PHE A 84 13.77 -5.95 -0.59
N LEU A 85 14.63 -6.75 -1.23
CA LEU A 85 14.80 -8.19 -0.94
C LEU A 85 15.51 -8.48 0.40
N LYS A 86 16.18 -7.48 1.00
CA LYS A 86 16.78 -7.55 2.35
C LYS A 86 15.95 -6.80 3.40
N LEU A 87 14.68 -6.51 3.13
CA LEU A 87 13.76 -6.05 4.18
C LEU A 87 13.40 -7.23 5.08
N ASP A 88 14.16 -7.39 6.15
CA ASP A 88 13.50 -7.68 7.42
C ASP A 88 12.46 -6.56 7.60
N TRP A 89 11.17 -6.89 7.54
CA TRP A 89 10.05 -5.94 7.56
C TRP A 89 9.88 -5.19 8.90
N GLY A 90 10.94 -5.15 9.72
CA GLY A 90 11.15 -4.28 10.88
C GLY A 90 12.44 -3.43 10.82
N ALA A 91 13.28 -3.55 9.79
CA ALA A 91 14.61 -2.94 9.74
C ALA A 91 14.85 -1.90 8.63
N SER A 92 13.87 -1.62 7.76
CA SER A 92 14.04 -0.59 6.73
C SER A 92 13.07 0.58 6.89
N SER A 93 13.59 1.78 6.67
CA SER A 93 12.86 3.05 6.60
C SER A 93 12.23 3.30 5.22
N SER A 94 11.76 2.25 4.53
CA SER A 94 11.20 2.39 3.18
C SER A 94 9.78 2.96 3.22
N PHE A 95 9.42 3.74 2.20
CA PHE A 95 8.08 4.32 2.04
C PHE A 95 6.96 3.26 2.09
N VAL A 96 7.19 2.07 1.54
CA VAL A 96 6.28 0.91 1.64
C VAL A 96 6.01 0.51 3.10
N SER A 97 7.05 0.60 3.94
CA SER A 97 6.92 0.33 5.38
C SER A 97 6.05 1.39 6.07
N SER A 98 6.08 2.64 5.62
CA SER A 98 5.18 3.69 6.14
C SER A 98 3.71 3.40 5.81
N ILE A 99 3.40 2.95 4.59
CA ILE A 99 2.04 2.54 4.22
C ILE A 99 1.59 1.35 5.08
N ALA A 100 2.41 0.30 5.15
CA ALA A 100 2.08 -0.88 5.95
C ALA A 100 1.94 -0.56 7.45
N LYS A 101 2.79 0.33 7.98
CA LYS A 101 2.72 0.79 9.37
C LYS A 101 1.45 1.61 9.62
N SER A 102 1.05 2.46 8.69
CA SER A 102 -0.20 3.22 8.79
C SER A 102 -1.43 2.30 8.87
N LEU A 103 -1.38 1.12 8.26
CA LEU A 103 -2.45 0.12 8.31
C LEU A 103 -2.30 -0.91 9.45
N SER A 104 -1.21 -0.86 10.21
CA SER A 104 -0.83 -1.91 11.18
C SER A 104 -1.89 -2.18 12.26
N SER A 105 -2.58 -1.13 12.72
CA SER A 105 -3.66 -1.24 13.71
C SER A 105 -4.90 -1.95 13.20
N PHE A 106 -5.01 -2.15 11.89
CA PHE A 106 -6.14 -2.82 11.25
C PHE A 106 -5.80 -4.23 10.78
N ILE A 107 -4.52 -4.66 10.85
CA ILE A 107 -4.11 -5.98 10.35
C ILE A 107 -4.77 -7.09 11.17
N ILE A 108 -5.35 -8.07 10.48
CA ILE A 108 -5.93 -9.26 11.08
C ILE A 108 -5.03 -10.46 10.77
N GLY A 109 -4.70 -11.24 11.81
CA GLY A 109 -3.95 -12.50 11.72
C GLY A 109 -4.77 -13.66 11.17
#